data_AF-A0A1V9Z4M4-F1
#
_entry.id   AF-A0A1V9Z4M4-F1
#
_cell.length_a   1.000
_cell.length_b   1.000
_cell.length_c   1.000
_cell.angle_alpha   90.00
_cell.angle_beta   90.00
_cell.angle_gamma   90.00
#
_symmetry.space_group_name_H-M   'P 1'
#
loop_
_entity.id
_entity.type
_entity.pdbx_description
1 polymer ?
#
loop_
_entity_poly.entity_id
_entity_poly.type
_entity_poly.pdbx_seq_one_letter_code
_entity_poly.pdbx_strand_id
1 'polypeptide(L)'
;MDHLAQGITTCFEELKALEIKNNVEHVFEAKFWQQNSDFSLARDVLIAAAGSINSQVTKFSLVMAKAKTPTEKEAHSICEAIYEPCQQLLAALKVAIFAGAGHALTKEMISGCLRIVSSMHELTQLVATKEFKRVPEYTGRIWDACNLLQNLSKSNLIATKRVMLQSVAILNDTISELDGVLTDQATAGEEAERDVEVEDEYAFDMDESMSPHEARQFSLVLDVLKMVQAITKKGVLAVNATETNDGQDGFLPWSTRLPALYAAINDVVVDMGADVSPPFEPEVVLEHLAALEDAGRACLNHLRTQPGAGDDAGLVKGDAAFSAKLLEARTCLQMEED
;
A
#
# COMPACT_ATOMS: atom_id res chain seq x y z
N MET A 1 36.60 -1.02 -1.17
CA MET A 1 35.26 -0.82 -1.78
C MET A 1 34.47 -2.11 -1.87
N ASP A 2 35.06 -3.21 -2.35
CA ASP A 2 34.34 -4.48 -2.57
C ASP A 2 33.71 -5.08 -1.29
N HIS A 3 34.43 -5.10 -0.17
CA HIS A 3 33.90 -5.59 1.12
C HIS A 3 32.70 -4.77 1.62
N LEU A 4 32.69 -3.47 1.31
CA LEU A 4 31.65 -2.55 1.73
C LEU A 4 30.41 -2.63 0.84
N ALA A 5 30.62 -2.68 -0.48
CA ALA A 5 29.54 -2.94 -1.43
C ALA A 5 28.89 -4.28 -1.09
N GLN A 6 29.69 -5.33 -0.86
CA GLN A 6 29.22 -6.64 -0.43
C GLN A 6 28.46 -6.58 0.90
N GLY A 7 28.94 -5.80 1.87
CA GLY A 7 28.26 -5.61 3.15
C GLY A 7 26.87 -4.97 3.00
N ILE A 8 26.76 -3.90 2.21
CA ILE A 8 25.47 -3.22 1.97
C ILE A 8 24.54 -4.10 1.13
N THR A 9 25.07 -4.83 0.15
CA THR A 9 24.33 -5.86 -0.60
C THR A 9 23.77 -6.92 0.35
N THR A 10 24.56 -7.40 1.31
CA THR A 10 24.10 -8.37 2.32
C THR A 10 22.93 -7.79 3.14
N CYS A 11 23.04 -6.54 3.61
CA CYS A 11 21.94 -5.88 4.32
C CYS A 11 20.67 -5.78 3.46
N PHE A 12 20.82 -5.46 2.17
CA PHE A 12 19.72 -5.38 1.22
C PHE A 12 19.04 -6.75 1.01
N GLU A 13 19.83 -7.80 0.78
CA GLU A 13 19.34 -9.17 0.60
C GLU A 13 18.60 -9.68 1.84
N GLU A 14 19.13 -9.41 3.04
CA GLU A 14 18.47 -9.78 4.28
C GLU A 14 17.13 -9.05 4.49
N LEU A 15 17.07 -7.76 4.14
CA LEU A 15 15.80 -7.01 4.16
C LEU A 15 14.78 -7.59 3.16
N LYS A 16 15.24 -7.99 1.97
CA LYS A 16 14.38 -8.65 0.98
C LYS A 16 13.89 -10.02 1.46
N ALA A 17 14.73 -10.79 2.13
CA ALA A 17 14.32 -12.04 2.75
C ALA A 17 13.27 -11.82 3.85
N LEU A 18 13.40 -10.76 4.67
CA LEU A 18 12.39 -10.38 5.66
C LEU A 18 11.09 -9.93 5.00
N GLU A 19 11.16 -9.19 3.89
CA GLU A 19 10.00 -8.77 3.11
C GLU A 19 9.19 -9.97 2.61
N ILE A 20 9.87 -10.98 2.04
CA ILE A 20 9.24 -12.23 1.59
C ILE A 20 8.58 -12.97 2.76
N LYS A 21 9.30 -13.13 3.87
CA LYS A 21 8.75 -13.77 5.08
C LYS A 21 7.51 -13.08 5.63
N ASN A 22 7.42 -11.75 5.50
CA ASN A 22 6.29 -10.98 5.98
C ASN A 22 5.09 -11.01 5.01
N ASN A 23 5.37 -10.84 3.71
CA ASN A 23 4.34 -10.62 2.70
C ASN A 23 3.80 -11.92 2.08
N VAL A 24 4.63 -12.97 2.02
CA VAL A 24 4.27 -14.25 1.40
C VAL A 24 4.03 -15.33 2.46
N GLU A 25 4.97 -15.48 3.40
CA GLU A 25 4.90 -16.56 4.40
C GLU A 25 4.09 -16.17 5.65
N HIS A 26 3.73 -14.88 5.80
CA HIS A 26 2.98 -14.34 6.95
C HIS A 26 3.53 -14.76 8.32
N VAL A 27 4.85 -14.87 8.46
CA VAL A 27 5.54 -15.43 9.65
C VAL A 27 5.40 -14.54 10.89
N PHE A 28 5.18 -13.24 10.72
CA PHE A 28 5.26 -12.27 11.81
C PHE A 28 3.88 -11.96 12.41
N GLU A 29 3.62 -12.57 13.56
CA GLU A 29 2.42 -12.36 14.36
C GLU A 29 2.58 -11.23 15.39
N ALA A 30 1.54 -10.45 15.61
CA ALA A 30 1.58 -9.42 16.63
C ALA A 30 1.48 -10.03 18.03
N LYS A 31 2.35 -9.59 18.95
CA LYS A 31 2.31 -9.98 20.37
C LYS A 31 1.79 -8.87 21.29
N PHE A 32 1.58 -7.68 20.75
CA PHE A 32 1.07 -6.52 21.47
C PHE A 32 0.17 -5.69 20.56
N TRP A 33 -0.78 -4.95 21.13
CA TRP A 33 -1.68 -4.12 20.34
C TRP A 33 -1.33 -2.63 20.39
N GLN A 34 -1.25 -2.07 21.60
CA GLN A 34 -1.03 -0.63 21.81
C GLN A 34 0.39 -0.28 22.23
N GLN A 35 0.93 -0.94 23.25
CA GLN A 35 2.23 -0.57 23.83
C GLN A 35 3.06 -1.82 24.11
N ASN A 36 4.36 -1.70 23.86
CA ASN A 36 5.37 -2.67 24.25
C ASN A 36 6.69 -1.92 24.45
N SER A 37 7.33 -2.08 25.61
CA SER A 37 8.57 -1.37 25.96
C SER A 37 9.73 -1.77 25.06
N ASP A 38 9.85 -3.07 24.77
CA ASP A 38 10.95 -3.63 23.98
C ASP A 38 10.85 -3.18 22.53
N PHE A 39 9.64 -3.16 21.98
CA PHE A 39 9.36 -2.58 20.68
C PHE A 39 9.66 -1.08 20.64
N SER A 40 9.23 -0.33 21.67
CA SER A 40 9.46 1.12 21.70
C SER A 40 10.96 1.44 21.69
N LEU A 41 11.74 0.72 22.49
CA LEU A 41 13.19 0.83 22.50
C LEU A 41 13.79 0.44 21.14
N ALA A 42 13.37 -0.68 20.56
CA ALA A 42 13.87 -1.14 19.26
C ALA A 42 13.55 -0.14 18.14
N ARG A 43 12.35 0.44 18.15
CA ARG A 43 11.91 1.50 17.23
C ARG A 43 12.77 2.75 17.39
N ASP A 44 13.07 3.17 18.61
CA ASP A 44 13.90 4.36 18.86
C ASP A 44 15.34 4.12 18.40
N VAL A 45 15.90 2.93 18.61
CA VAL A 45 17.20 2.53 18.06
C VAL A 45 17.18 2.50 16.53
N LEU A 46 16.10 2.00 15.92
CA LEU A 46 15.91 1.98 14.47
C LEU A 46 15.91 3.41 13.90
N ILE A 47 15.16 4.33 14.50
CA ILE A 47 15.11 5.74 14.10
C ILE A 47 16.46 6.43 14.32
N ALA A 48 17.15 6.12 15.43
CA ALA A 48 18.48 6.65 15.70
C ALA A 48 19.51 6.18 14.65
N ALA A 49 19.45 4.91 14.24
CA ALA A 49 20.30 4.37 13.18
C ALA A 49 20.04 5.10 11.84
N ALA A 50 18.78 5.32 11.47
CA ALA A 50 18.44 6.14 10.30
C ALA A 50 18.93 7.59 10.41
N GLY A 51 18.84 8.19 11.61
CA GLY A 51 19.41 9.52 11.89
C GLY A 51 20.93 9.55 11.71
N SER A 52 21.62 8.48 12.11
CA SER A 52 23.06 8.31 11.88
C SER A 52 23.38 8.22 10.39
N ILE A 53 22.62 7.41 9.63
CA ILE A 53 22.74 7.33 8.17
C ILE A 53 22.56 8.72 7.54
N ASN A 54 21.52 9.45 7.94
CA ASN A 54 21.24 10.79 7.42
C ASN A 54 22.41 11.77 7.68
N SER A 55 22.99 11.73 8.88
CA SER A 55 24.16 12.54 9.22
C SER A 55 25.38 12.21 8.37
N GLN A 56 25.66 10.91 8.16
CA GLN A 56 26.81 10.48 7.35
C GLN A 56 26.62 10.82 5.87
N VAL A 57 25.41 10.64 5.33
CA VAL A 57 25.08 11.00 3.94
C VAL A 57 25.15 12.50 3.70
N THR A 58 24.75 13.31 4.69
CA THR A 58 24.93 14.77 4.62
C THR A 58 26.41 15.14 4.55
N LYS A 59 27.26 14.52 5.39
CA LYS A 59 28.71 14.73 5.33
C LYS A 59 29.27 14.29 3.97
N PHE A 60 28.79 13.17 3.44
CA PHE A 60 29.15 12.69 2.11
C PHE A 60 28.89 13.75 1.05
N SER A 61 27.65 14.24 0.97
CA SER A 61 27.26 15.27 0.00
C SER A 61 28.09 16.56 0.13
N LEU A 62 28.41 16.99 1.34
CA LEU A 62 29.26 18.18 1.56
C LEU A 62 30.71 18.01 1.08
N VAL A 63 31.29 16.82 1.23
CA VAL A 63 32.63 16.51 0.70
C VAL A 63 32.60 16.49 -0.83
N MET A 64 31.57 15.86 -1.39
CA MET A 64 31.32 15.78 -2.83
C MET A 64 31.08 17.15 -3.48
N ALA A 65 30.45 18.08 -2.77
CA ALA A 65 30.17 19.43 -3.27
C ALA A 65 31.41 20.34 -3.26
N LYS A 66 32.37 20.11 -2.36
CA LYS A 66 33.60 20.92 -2.24
C LYS A 66 34.69 20.51 -3.22
N ALA A 67 34.77 19.22 -3.56
CA ALA A 67 35.75 18.70 -4.49
C ALA A 67 35.12 18.52 -5.88
N LYS A 68 35.72 19.04 -6.96
CA LYS A 68 35.29 18.74 -8.35
C LYS A 68 35.20 17.23 -8.63
N THR A 69 36.02 16.45 -7.93
CA THR A 69 35.99 14.99 -7.85
C THR A 69 36.60 14.60 -6.50
N PRO A 70 35.93 13.84 -5.62
CA PRO A 70 36.54 13.35 -4.40
C PRO A 70 37.70 12.41 -4.72
N THR A 71 38.69 12.36 -3.83
CA THR A 71 39.69 11.30 -3.91
C THR A 71 39.05 9.95 -3.53
N GLU A 72 39.56 8.87 -4.11
CA GLU A 72 39.07 7.51 -3.85
C GLU A 72 39.10 7.15 -2.35
N LYS A 73 40.05 7.71 -1.60
CA LYS A 73 40.15 7.56 -0.14
C LYS A 73 39.02 8.28 0.62
N GLU A 74 38.64 9.48 0.20
CA GLU A 74 37.54 10.24 0.83
C GLU A 74 36.20 9.55 0.58
N ALA A 75 35.97 9.09 -0.65
CA ALA A 75 34.79 8.31 -0.98
C ALA A 75 34.72 7.02 -0.17
N HIS A 76 35.84 6.31 -0.04
CA HIS A 76 35.89 5.04 0.69
C HIS A 76 35.62 5.20 2.19
N SER A 77 36.28 6.18 2.83
CA SER A 77 36.14 6.48 4.27
C SER A 77 34.69 6.80 4.66
N ILE A 78 33.96 7.51 3.79
CA ILE A 78 32.58 7.88 4.07
C ILE A 78 31.62 6.72 3.85
N CYS A 79 31.82 5.94 2.78
CA CYS A 79 31.01 4.75 2.59
C CYS A 79 31.25 3.74 3.75
N GLU A 80 32.48 3.60 4.28
CA GLU A 80 32.74 2.78 5.48
C GLU A 80 31.98 3.29 6.71
N ALA A 81 31.94 4.61 6.91
CA ALA A 81 31.22 5.22 8.03
C ALA A 81 29.69 5.03 7.97
N ILE A 82 29.14 4.70 6.81
CA ILE A 82 27.70 4.47 6.61
C ILE A 82 27.32 3.00 6.84
N TYR A 83 28.27 2.07 6.70
CA TYR A 83 27.99 0.64 6.80
C TYR A 83 27.46 0.22 8.17
N GLU A 84 28.16 0.62 9.23
CA GLU A 84 27.79 0.29 10.60
C GLU A 84 26.37 0.79 10.95
N PRO A 85 25.99 2.05 10.63
CA PRO A 85 24.60 2.50 10.73
C PRO A 85 23.58 1.63 9.96
N CYS A 86 23.91 1.14 8.76
CA CYS A 86 23.03 0.22 8.02
C CYS A 86 22.89 -1.14 8.72
N GLN A 87 23.96 -1.68 9.31
CA GLN A 87 23.89 -2.91 10.11
C GLN A 87 23.06 -2.70 11.39
N GLN A 88 23.24 -1.57 12.07
CA GLN A 88 22.46 -1.20 13.25
C GLN A 88 20.96 -1.07 12.92
N LEU A 89 20.64 -0.47 11.77
CA LEU A 89 19.26 -0.38 11.26
C LEU A 89 18.64 -1.78 11.10
N LEU A 90 19.34 -2.69 10.42
CA LEU A 90 18.86 -4.06 10.21
C LEU A 90 18.74 -4.85 11.52
N ALA A 91 19.69 -4.71 12.44
CA ALA A 91 19.63 -5.35 13.74
C ALA A 91 18.44 -4.84 14.57
N ALA A 92 18.25 -3.52 14.62
CA ALA A 92 17.13 -2.90 15.33
C ALA A 92 15.77 -3.35 14.75
N LEU A 93 15.67 -3.47 13.43
CA LEU A 93 14.49 -4.00 12.75
C LEU A 93 14.17 -5.42 13.21
N LYS A 94 15.17 -6.32 13.22
CA LYS A 94 14.98 -7.70 13.68
C LYS A 94 14.52 -7.78 15.15
N VAL A 95 15.08 -6.93 16.01
CA VAL A 95 14.66 -6.83 17.42
C VAL A 95 13.21 -6.33 17.51
N ALA A 96 12.84 -5.30 16.74
CA ALA A 96 11.47 -4.77 16.71
C ALA A 96 10.45 -5.83 16.25
N ILE A 97 10.81 -6.63 15.24
CA ILE A 97 10.02 -7.77 14.79
C ILE A 97 9.89 -8.81 15.91
N PHE A 98 11.00 -9.19 16.54
CA PHE A 98 11.01 -10.19 17.62
C PHE A 98 10.18 -9.76 18.85
N ALA A 99 10.17 -8.45 19.15
CA ALA A 99 9.35 -7.83 20.18
C ALA A 99 7.83 -7.92 19.90
N GLY A 100 7.42 -8.43 18.73
CA GLY A 100 6.03 -8.75 18.41
C GLY A 100 5.35 -7.74 17.50
N ALA A 101 6.09 -7.11 16.59
CA ALA A 101 5.49 -6.37 15.49
C ALA A 101 4.80 -7.34 14.53
N GLY A 102 3.49 -7.17 14.34
CA GLY A 102 2.71 -7.98 13.42
C GLY A 102 2.86 -7.53 11.97
N HIS A 103 2.17 -8.23 11.07
CA HIS A 103 2.30 -8.06 9.62
C HIS A 103 2.32 -6.60 9.13
N ALA A 104 1.33 -5.77 9.50
CA ALA A 104 1.23 -4.38 9.02
C ALA A 104 2.39 -3.51 9.48
N LEU A 105 2.75 -3.60 10.76
CA LEU A 105 3.84 -2.81 11.34
C LEU A 105 5.19 -3.26 10.81
N THR A 106 5.38 -4.58 10.67
CA THR A 106 6.59 -5.16 10.08
C THR A 106 6.73 -4.78 8.61
N LYS A 107 5.64 -4.80 7.82
CA LYS A 107 5.63 -4.31 6.43
C LYS A 107 6.07 -2.85 6.34
N GLU A 108 5.53 -1.99 7.21
CA GLU A 108 5.88 -0.57 7.27
C GLU A 108 7.37 -0.35 7.60
N MET A 109 7.88 -1.04 8.62
CA MET A 109 9.29 -0.93 9.03
C MET A 109 10.24 -1.46 7.96
N ILE A 110 9.95 -2.63 7.37
CA ILE A 110 10.75 -3.22 6.29
C ILE A 110 10.78 -2.29 5.08
N SER A 111 9.62 -1.77 4.65
CA SER A 111 9.54 -0.84 3.51
C SER A 111 10.37 0.41 3.73
N GLY A 112 10.31 0.99 4.93
CA GLY A 112 11.13 2.14 5.30
C GLY A 112 12.64 1.83 5.26
N CYS A 113 13.05 0.68 5.81
CA CYS A 113 14.45 0.25 5.79
C CYS A 113 14.95 -0.05 4.37
N LEU A 114 14.13 -0.71 3.54
CA LEU A 114 14.45 -1.03 2.15
C LEU A 114 14.65 0.22 1.32
N ARG A 115 13.83 1.27 1.49
CA ARG A 115 14.01 2.55 0.79
C ARG A 115 15.37 3.18 1.07
N ILE A 116 15.80 3.15 2.35
CA ILE A 116 17.10 3.68 2.77
C ILE A 116 18.24 2.83 2.20
N VAL A 117 18.19 1.50 2.41
CA VAL A 117 19.30 0.60 2.07
C VAL A 117 19.42 0.39 0.55
N SER A 118 18.32 0.38 -0.22
CA SER A 118 18.36 0.34 -1.69
C SER A 118 19.03 1.59 -2.24
N SER A 119 18.60 2.77 -1.78
CA SER A 119 19.21 4.04 -2.21
C SER A 119 20.68 4.11 -1.81
N MET A 120 21.06 3.53 -0.67
CA MET A 120 22.45 3.42 -0.25
C MET A 120 23.25 2.47 -1.13
N HIS A 121 22.68 1.31 -1.46
CA HIS A 121 23.29 0.32 -2.32
C HIS A 121 23.58 0.94 -3.70
N GLU A 122 22.59 1.61 -4.30
CA GLU A 122 22.73 2.34 -5.57
C GLU A 122 23.78 3.46 -5.46
N LEU A 123 23.81 4.21 -4.35
CA LEU A 123 24.84 5.23 -4.10
C LEU A 123 26.25 4.63 -4.08
N THR A 124 26.46 3.50 -3.41
CA THR A 124 27.77 2.86 -3.36
C THR A 124 28.22 2.32 -4.72
N GLN A 125 27.29 1.85 -5.55
CA GLN A 125 27.57 1.44 -6.92
C GLN A 125 27.99 2.63 -7.79
N LEU A 126 27.29 3.78 -7.69
CA LEU A 126 27.65 5.00 -8.42
C LEU A 126 29.04 5.54 -8.04
N VAL A 127 29.39 5.44 -6.75
CA VAL A 127 30.73 5.81 -6.29
C VAL A 127 31.79 4.88 -6.86
N ALA A 128 31.51 3.58 -6.95
CA ALA A 128 32.41 2.59 -7.54
C ALA A 128 32.62 2.82 -9.05
N THR A 129 31.57 3.22 -9.79
CA THR A 129 31.65 3.55 -11.22
C THR A 129 32.15 4.97 -11.50
N LYS A 130 32.48 5.74 -10.44
CA LYS A 130 32.95 7.14 -10.50
C LYS A 130 31.93 8.10 -11.11
N GLU A 131 30.63 7.79 -11.01
CA GLU A 131 29.54 8.63 -11.51
C GLU A 131 29.06 9.64 -10.44
N PHE A 132 29.91 10.62 -10.16
CA PHE A 132 29.68 11.55 -9.05
C PHE A 132 28.58 12.60 -9.27
N LYS A 133 28.12 12.80 -10.51
CA LYS A 133 27.10 13.82 -10.84
C LYS A 133 25.74 13.52 -10.20
N ARG A 134 25.41 12.24 -10.01
CA ARG A 134 24.12 11.80 -9.46
C ARG A 134 24.13 11.65 -7.94
N VAL A 135 25.29 11.77 -7.29
CA VAL A 135 25.40 11.63 -5.83
C VAL A 135 24.43 12.54 -5.04
N PRO A 136 24.21 13.82 -5.42
CA PRO A 136 23.22 14.67 -4.74
C PRO A 136 21.78 14.14 -4.83
N GLU A 137 21.40 13.56 -5.96
CA GLU A 137 20.07 12.96 -6.18
C GLU A 137 19.81 11.84 -5.16
N TYR A 138 20.75 10.90 -5.04
CA TYR A 138 20.64 9.77 -4.12
C TYR A 138 20.75 10.19 -2.66
N THR A 139 21.58 11.19 -2.37
CA THR A 139 21.65 11.82 -1.04
C THR A 139 20.27 12.35 -0.64
N GLY A 140 19.58 13.05 -1.54
CA GLY A 140 18.21 13.54 -1.32
C GLY A 140 17.22 12.41 -1.05
N ARG A 141 17.22 11.36 -1.90
CA ARG A 141 16.36 10.18 -1.70
C ARG A 141 16.57 9.50 -0.35
N ILE A 142 17.83 9.36 0.09
CA ILE A 142 18.15 8.78 1.41
C ILE A 142 17.64 9.69 2.53
N TRP A 143 17.80 11.01 2.40
CA TRP A 143 17.32 11.97 3.39
C TRP A 143 15.79 11.88 3.54
N ASP A 144 15.06 11.89 2.42
CA ASP A 144 13.60 11.76 2.42
C ASP A 144 13.16 10.44 3.04
N ALA A 145 13.83 9.32 2.69
CA ALA A 145 13.55 8.02 3.28
C ALA A 145 13.80 7.98 4.80
N CYS A 146 14.89 8.57 5.27
CA CYS A 146 15.17 8.69 6.71
C CYS A 146 14.14 9.56 7.44
N ASN A 147 13.67 10.65 6.83
CA ASN A 147 12.63 11.51 7.40
C ASN A 147 11.28 10.77 7.47
N LEU A 148 10.91 10.04 6.42
CA LEU A 148 9.69 9.22 6.41
C LEU A 148 9.71 8.15 7.51
N LEU A 149 10.87 7.55 7.79
CA LEU A 149 11.02 6.56 8.86
C LEU A 149 10.73 7.12 10.26
N GLN A 150 10.85 8.43 10.48
CA GLN A 150 10.49 9.04 11.78
C GLN A 150 8.99 8.95 12.07
N ASN A 151 8.18 8.85 11.02
CA ASN A 151 6.71 8.73 11.10
C ASN A 151 6.24 7.28 11.29
N LEU A 152 7.17 6.36 11.57
CA LEU A 152 6.86 4.97 11.86
C LEU A 152 5.81 4.86 12.95
N SER A 153 4.81 4.02 12.68
CA SER A 153 3.75 3.66 13.62
C SER A 153 4.33 3.22 14.97
N LYS A 154 3.72 3.68 16.06
CA LYS A 154 4.17 3.37 17.42
C LYS A 154 3.62 2.04 17.94
N SER A 155 2.68 1.44 17.21
CA SER A 155 1.99 0.22 17.64
C SER A 155 1.34 -0.54 16.49
N ASN A 156 1.01 -1.82 16.73
CA ASN A 156 0.29 -2.65 15.76
C ASN A 156 -1.10 -2.10 15.46
N LEU A 157 -1.77 -1.50 16.46
CA LEU A 157 -3.04 -0.79 16.29
C LEU A 157 -2.91 0.35 15.27
N ILE A 158 -1.91 1.22 15.44
CA ILE A 158 -1.74 2.39 14.58
C ILE A 158 -1.40 1.95 13.14
N ALA A 159 -0.49 0.99 12.99
CA ALA A 159 -0.12 0.46 11.68
C ALA A 159 -1.32 -0.20 10.98
N THR A 160 -2.09 -1.00 11.71
CA THR A 160 -3.30 -1.67 11.17
C THR A 160 -4.34 -0.64 10.73
N LYS A 161 -4.66 0.34 11.60
CA LYS A 161 -5.59 1.42 11.25
C LYS A 161 -5.13 2.19 10.02
N ARG A 162 -3.83 2.49 9.92
CA ARG A 162 -3.27 3.21 8.77
C ARG A 162 -3.47 2.43 7.47
N VAL A 163 -3.12 1.14 7.44
CA VAL A 163 -3.31 0.29 6.25
C VAL A 163 -4.79 0.24 5.86
N MET A 164 -5.68 0.04 6.83
CA MET A 164 -7.11 -0.06 6.57
C MET A 164 -7.69 1.26 6.04
N LEU A 165 -7.30 2.40 6.63
CA LEU A 165 -7.75 3.72 6.18
C LEU A 165 -7.21 4.08 4.79
N GLN A 166 -5.96 3.73 4.50
CA GLN A 166 -5.37 3.91 3.16
C GLN A 166 -6.12 3.10 2.11
N SER A 167 -6.46 1.85 2.43
CA SER A 167 -7.26 0.98 1.55
C SER A 167 -8.65 1.55 1.27
N VAL A 168 -9.31 2.05 2.32
CA VAL A 168 -10.61 2.72 2.18
C VAL A 168 -10.49 4.01 1.35
N ALA A 169 -9.39 4.76 1.50
CA ALA A 169 -9.15 5.96 0.70
C ALA A 169 -9.00 5.62 -0.79
N ILE A 170 -8.13 4.65 -1.13
CA ILE A 170 -7.96 4.18 -2.52
C ILE A 170 -9.31 3.77 -3.12
N LEU A 171 -10.07 2.95 -2.40
CA LEU A 171 -11.39 2.53 -2.87
C LEU A 171 -12.39 3.70 -3.01
N ASN A 172 -12.35 4.70 -2.12
CA ASN A 172 -13.18 5.90 -2.28
C ASN A 172 -12.77 6.69 -3.52
N ASP A 173 -11.47 6.85 -3.75
CA ASP A 173 -10.94 7.60 -4.89
C ASP A 173 -11.32 6.90 -6.20
N THR A 174 -11.11 5.58 -6.31
CA THR A 174 -11.54 4.78 -7.46
C THR A 174 -13.06 4.88 -7.70
N ILE A 175 -13.88 4.76 -6.65
CA ILE A 175 -15.33 4.94 -6.78
C ILE A 175 -15.69 6.34 -7.27
N SER A 176 -15.01 7.37 -6.76
CA SER A 176 -15.25 8.76 -7.15
C SER A 176 -14.84 9.03 -8.60
N GLU A 177 -13.75 8.43 -9.07
CA GLU A 177 -13.31 8.50 -10.46
C GLU A 177 -14.36 7.84 -11.38
N LEU A 178 -14.83 6.64 -11.04
CA LEU A 178 -15.85 5.92 -11.80
C LEU A 178 -17.25 6.59 -11.76
N ASP A 179 -17.67 7.15 -10.61
CA ASP A 179 -18.88 7.97 -10.51
C ASP A 179 -18.78 9.23 -11.41
N GLY A 180 -17.58 9.79 -11.54
CA GLY A 180 -17.29 10.91 -12.46
C GLY A 180 -17.59 10.54 -13.91
N VAL A 181 -17.13 9.38 -14.36
CA VAL A 181 -17.38 8.87 -15.73
C VAL A 181 -18.89 8.78 -16.04
N LEU A 182 -19.71 8.26 -15.12
CA LEU A 182 -21.16 8.21 -15.30
C LEU A 182 -21.80 9.60 -15.37
N THR A 183 -21.28 10.54 -14.58
CA THR A 183 -21.80 11.91 -14.54
C THR A 183 -21.49 12.63 -15.85
N ASP A 184 -20.26 12.51 -16.34
CA ASP A 184 -19.80 13.14 -17.57
C ASP A 184 -20.58 12.62 -18.79
N GLN A 185 -20.85 11.31 -18.84
CA GLN A 185 -21.66 10.67 -19.89
C GLN A 185 -23.13 11.12 -19.86
N ALA A 186 -23.70 11.33 -18.68
CA ALA A 186 -25.05 11.87 -18.55
C ALA A 186 -25.14 13.33 -19.04
N THR A 187 -24.10 14.14 -18.79
CA THR A 187 -24.04 15.54 -19.24
C THR A 187 -23.71 15.71 -20.72
N ALA A 188 -22.90 14.83 -21.30
CA ALA A 188 -22.59 14.83 -22.74
C ALA A 188 -23.86 14.61 -23.59
N GLY A 189 -24.82 13.82 -23.08
CA GLY A 189 -26.14 13.65 -23.71
C GLY A 189 -27.06 14.87 -23.64
N GLU A 190 -26.82 15.82 -22.72
CA GLU A 190 -27.61 17.06 -22.57
C GLU A 190 -27.00 18.27 -23.31
N GLU A 191 -25.68 18.27 -23.59
CA GLU A 191 -25.00 19.36 -24.30
C GLU A 191 -24.97 19.19 -25.83
N ALA A 192 -25.45 18.06 -26.37
CA ALA A 192 -25.55 17.78 -27.80
C ALA A 192 -26.62 18.60 -28.57
N GLU A 193 -27.09 19.74 -28.01
CA GLU A 193 -27.88 20.77 -28.71
C GLU A 193 -27.07 22.08 -28.94
N ARG A 194 -25.74 22.03 -29.09
CA ARG A 194 -24.94 23.21 -29.49
C ARG A 194 -24.11 23.00 -30.76
N ASP A 195 -24.66 23.57 -31.82
CA ASP A 195 -24.03 24.13 -33.04
C ASP A 195 -23.04 23.23 -33.80
N VAL A 196 -23.59 22.57 -34.82
CA VAL A 196 -22.88 21.73 -35.79
C VAL A 196 -22.15 22.62 -36.81
N GLU A 197 -21.01 23.24 -36.49
CA GLU A 197 -20.09 23.80 -37.52
C GLU A 197 -18.62 23.93 -37.04
N VAL A 198 -17.94 22.85 -36.60
CA VAL A 198 -16.48 22.72 -36.78
C VAL A 198 -16.10 21.22 -36.85
N GLU A 199 -16.04 20.64 -38.05
CA GLU A 199 -15.38 19.34 -38.27
C GLU A 199 -13.85 19.56 -38.18
N ASP A 200 -13.26 19.32 -37.01
CA ASP A 200 -11.81 19.10 -36.92
C ASP A 200 -11.51 17.66 -37.33
N GLU A 201 -10.96 17.48 -38.53
CA GLU A 201 -10.61 16.20 -39.20
C GLU A 201 -9.53 15.37 -38.44
N TYR A 202 -9.14 15.80 -37.23
CA TYR A 202 -8.16 15.17 -36.33
C TYR A 202 -8.63 15.10 -34.87
N ALA A 203 -9.91 15.36 -34.59
CA ALA A 203 -10.47 14.97 -33.30
C ALA A 203 -10.47 13.44 -33.25
N PHE A 204 -9.51 12.86 -32.52
CA PHE A 204 -9.64 11.48 -32.07
C PHE A 204 -10.98 11.39 -31.36
N ASP A 205 -11.88 10.59 -31.91
CA ASP A 205 -13.21 10.27 -31.38
C ASP A 205 -13.01 9.51 -30.06
N MET A 206 -12.60 10.23 -29.02
CA MET A 206 -12.50 9.77 -27.62
C MET A 206 -13.87 9.91 -26.93
N ASP A 207 -14.91 10.28 -27.68
CA ASP A 207 -16.30 10.41 -27.25
C ASP A 207 -17.11 9.19 -27.71
N GLU A 208 -16.59 7.97 -27.49
CA GLU A 208 -17.44 6.78 -27.57
C GLU A 208 -18.41 6.84 -26.38
N SER A 209 -19.57 7.46 -26.62
CA SER A 209 -20.67 7.52 -25.65
C SER A 209 -21.08 6.10 -25.31
N MET A 210 -21.05 5.74 -24.02
CA MET A 210 -21.47 4.41 -23.57
C MET A 210 -22.90 4.14 -24.01
N SER A 211 -23.16 2.93 -24.49
CA SER A 211 -24.52 2.49 -24.75
C SER A 211 -25.34 2.49 -23.43
N PRO A 212 -26.68 2.57 -23.50
CA PRO A 212 -27.52 2.42 -22.30
C PRO A 212 -27.30 1.07 -21.59
N HIS A 213 -26.89 0.04 -22.31
CA HIS A 213 -26.57 -1.27 -21.77
C HIS A 213 -25.21 -1.26 -21.05
N GLU A 214 -24.18 -0.69 -21.66
CA GLU A 214 -22.86 -0.51 -21.06
C GLU A 214 -22.91 0.37 -19.82
N ALA A 215 -23.66 1.48 -19.87
CA ALA A 215 -23.88 2.36 -18.72
C ALA A 215 -24.57 1.61 -17.55
N ARG A 216 -25.49 0.70 -17.86
CA ARG A 216 -26.13 -0.16 -16.84
C ARG A 216 -25.15 -1.18 -16.27
N GLN A 217 -24.34 -1.83 -17.10
CA GLN A 217 -23.30 -2.76 -16.67
C GLN A 217 -22.30 -2.04 -15.75
N PHE A 218 -21.80 -0.88 -16.16
CA PHE A 218 -20.90 -0.03 -15.40
C PHE A 218 -21.51 0.38 -14.05
N SER A 219 -22.76 0.84 -14.04
CA SER A 219 -23.45 1.23 -12.81
C SER A 219 -23.58 0.07 -11.81
N LEU A 220 -23.88 -1.14 -12.28
CA LEU A 220 -23.98 -2.32 -11.42
C LEU A 220 -22.63 -2.73 -10.83
N VAL A 221 -21.57 -2.62 -11.62
CA VAL A 221 -20.19 -2.84 -11.17
C VAL A 221 -19.80 -1.84 -10.09
N LEU A 222 -20.12 -0.57 -10.30
CA LEU A 222 -19.87 0.49 -9.33
C LEU A 222 -20.65 0.31 -8.02
N ASP A 223 -21.90 -0.17 -8.10
CA ASP A 223 -22.68 -0.57 -6.94
C ASP A 223 -21.96 -1.65 -6.10
N VAL A 224 -21.39 -2.67 -6.76
CA VAL A 224 -20.62 -3.73 -6.07
C VAL A 224 -19.42 -3.13 -5.35
N LEU A 225 -18.66 -2.23 -5.98
CA LEU A 225 -17.54 -1.52 -5.35
C LEU A 225 -18.00 -0.72 -4.13
N LYS A 226 -19.13 -0.01 -4.22
CA LYS A 226 -19.75 0.72 -3.09
C LYS A 226 -20.14 -0.23 -1.94
N MET A 227 -20.58 -1.45 -2.22
CA MET A 227 -20.84 -2.45 -1.18
C MET A 227 -19.54 -2.91 -0.49
N VAL A 228 -18.46 -3.15 -1.24
CA VAL A 228 -17.14 -3.47 -0.68
C VAL A 228 -16.59 -2.31 0.17
N GLN A 229 -16.86 -1.07 -0.24
CA GLN A 229 -16.53 0.12 0.54
C GLN A 229 -17.26 0.15 1.89
N ALA A 230 -18.54 -0.25 1.93
CA ALA A 230 -19.28 -0.36 3.18
C ALA A 230 -18.71 -1.46 4.09
N ILE A 231 -18.30 -2.61 3.53
CA ILE A 231 -17.68 -3.72 4.27
C ILE A 231 -16.36 -3.26 4.90
N THR A 232 -15.49 -2.62 4.12
CA THR A 232 -14.18 -2.13 4.60
C THR A 232 -14.33 -0.98 5.61
N LYS A 233 -15.32 -0.09 5.46
CA LYS A 233 -15.64 0.92 6.48
C LYS A 233 -16.09 0.27 7.80
N LYS A 234 -16.89 -0.79 7.74
CA LYS A 234 -17.33 -1.52 8.94
C LYS A 234 -16.17 -2.15 9.70
N GLY A 235 -15.19 -2.74 9.01
CA GLY A 235 -14.00 -3.26 9.67
C GLY A 235 -13.16 -2.18 10.35
N VAL A 236 -13.03 -0.98 9.76
CA VAL A 236 -12.36 0.17 10.39
C VAL A 236 -13.07 0.57 11.70
N LEU A 237 -14.41 0.60 11.68
CA LEU A 237 -15.21 0.89 12.88
C LEU A 237 -15.00 -0.17 13.97
N ALA A 238 -14.95 -1.45 13.60
CA ALA A 238 -14.71 -2.55 14.54
C ALA A 238 -13.32 -2.44 15.21
N VAL A 239 -12.29 -2.07 14.44
CA VAL A 239 -10.94 -1.81 14.98
C VAL A 239 -10.86 -0.52 15.79
N ASN A 240 -11.69 0.49 15.49
CA ASN A 240 -11.75 1.74 16.24
C ASN A 240 -12.44 1.61 17.61
N ALA A 241 -13.26 0.58 17.82
CA ALA A 241 -13.86 0.25 19.12
C ALA A 241 -12.85 -0.35 20.13
N THR A 242 -11.62 0.17 20.13
CA THR A 242 -10.46 -0.34 20.89
C THR A 242 -10.67 -0.31 22.40
N GLU A 243 -11.38 0.67 22.95
CA GLU A 243 -11.65 0.74 24.40
C GLU A 243 -12.53 -0.40 24.90
N THR A 244 -13.33 -1.00 24.01
CA THR A 244 -14.22 -2.12 24.31
C THR A 244 -13.53 -3.47 24.10
N ASN A 245 -12.56 -3.52 23.18
CA ASN A 245 -12.01 -4.76 22.64
C ASN A 245 -10.56 -5.04 23.07
N ASP A 246 -9.82 -4.05 23.58
CA ASP A 246 -8.46 -4.24 24.05
C ASP A 246 -8.45 -5.11 25.32
N GLY A 247 -7.63 -6.17 25.31
CA GLY A 247 -7.60 -7.18 26.37
C GLY A 247 -8.67 -8.28 26.27
N GLN A 248 -9.57 -8.23 25.29
CA GLN A 248 -10.43 -9.38 24.99
C GLN A 248 -9.61 -10.51 24.36
N ASP A 249 -9.86 -11.74 24.83
CA ASP A 249 -9.17 -12.91 24.32
C ASP A 249 -9.50 -13.11 22.83
N GLY A 250 -8.48 -13.41 22.03
CA GLY A 250 -8.60 -13.56 20.58
C GLY A 250 -8.70 -12.26 19.75
N PHE A 251 -8.87 -11.07 20.34
CA PHE A 251 -9.00 -9.82 19.56
C PHE A 251 -7.73 -9.47 18.78
N LEU A 252 -6.55 -9.69 19.37
CA LEU A 252 -5.26 -9.44 18.72
C LEU A 252 -5.01 -10.39 17.52
N PRO A 253 -5.16 -11.73 17.65
CA PRO A 253 -5.13 -12.63 16.50
C PRO A 253 -6.16 -12.29 15.42
N TRP A 254 -7.35 -11.83 15.81
CA TRP A 254 -8.39 -11.41 14.87
C TRP A 254 -7.99 -10.12 14.12
N SER A 255 -7.58 -9.07 14.83
CA SER A 255 -7.32 -7.76 14.24
C SER A 255 -6.11 -7.76 13.30
N THR A 256 -5.12 -8.62 13.58
CA THR A 256 -3.87 -8.73 12.81
C THR A 256 -4.05 -9.33 11.41
N ARG A 257 -5.17 -10.01 11.14
CA ARG A 257 -5.51 -10.53 9.80
C ARG A 257 -6.12 -9.47 8.88
N LEU A 258 -6.74 -8.43 9.43
CA LEU A 258 -7.44 -7.40 8.65
C LEU A 258 -6.54 -6.71 7.61
N PRO A 259 -5.29 -6.31 7.92
CA PRO A 259 -4.42 -5.70 6.91
C PRO A 259 -4.22 -6.53 5.64
N ALA A 260 -4.10 -7.86 5.76
CA ALA A 260 -3.91 -8.74 4.61
C ALA A 260 -5.20 -8.83 3.76
N LEU A 261 -6.36 -8.90 4.42
CA LEU A 261 -7.66 -8.90 3.74
C LEU A 261 -7.91 -7.58 2.99
N TYR A 262 -7.52 -6.45 3.57
CA TYR A 262 -7.66 -5.14 2.94
C TYR A 262 -6.68 -4.96 1.78
N ALA A 263 -5.46 -5.51 1.88
CA ALA A 263 -4.52 -5.53 0.76
C ALA A 263 -5.08 -6.33 -0.42
N ALA A 264 -5.63 -7.52 -0.18
CA ALA A 264 -6.25 -8.33 -1.22
C ALA A 264 -7.43 -7.62 -1.91
N ILE A 265 -8.25 -6.87 -1.15
CA ILE A 265 -9.30 -6.03 -1.73
C ILE A 265 -8.70 -4.92 -2.61
N ASN A 266 -7.69 -4.22 -2.13
CA ASN A 266 -7.08 -3.12 -2.90
C ASN A 266 -6.44 -3.61 -4.20
N ASP A 267 -5.76 -4.76 -4.18
CA ASP A 267 -5.11 -5.30 -5.36
C ASP A 267 -6.15 -5.49 -6.48
N VAL A 268 -7.31 -6.06 -6.16
CA VAL A 268 -8.43 -6.19 -7.10
C VAL A 268 -9.02 -4.84 -7.50
N VAL A 269 -9.21 -3.91 -6.55
CA VAL A 269 -9.84 -2.60 -6.83
C VAL A 269 -8.98 -1.74 -7.76
N VAL A 270 -7.66 -1.78 -7.62
CA VAL A 270 -6.74 -1.02 -8.48
C VAL A 270 -6.79 -1.54 -9.91
N ASP A 271 -6.70 -2.86 -10.09
CA ASP A 271 -6.75 -3.49 -11.42
C ASP A 271 -8.13 -3.26 -12.06
N MET A 272 -9.19 -3.47 -11.29
CA MET A 272 -10.57 -3.26 -11.75
C MET A 272 -10.86 -1.80 -12.09
N GLY A 273 -10.34 -0.84 -11.33
CA GLY A 273 -10.52 0.59 -11.62
C GLY A 273 -9.92 1.01 -12.96
N ALA A 274 -8.78 0.40 -13.34
CA ALA A 274 -8.17 0.62 -14.65
C ALA A 274 -9.00 -0.01 -15.78
N ASP A 275 -9.47 -1.23 -15.58
CA ASP A 275 -10.11 -2.04 -16.64
C ASP A 275 -11.61 -1.75 -16.84
N VAL A 276 -12.28 -1.09 -15.89
CA VAL A 276 -13.71 -0.71 -15.99
C VAL A 276 -13.91 0.62 -16.73
N SER A 277 -12.83 1.34 -17.05
CA SER A 277 -12.91 2.58 -17.84
C SER A 277 -13.31 2.28 -19.30
N PRO A 278 -14.35 2.93 -19.86
CA PRO A 278 -14.79 2.66 -21.23
C PRO A 278 -13.74 2.96 -22.32
N PRO A 279 -13.75 2.21 -23.44
CA PRO A 279 -14.49 0.96 -23.64
C PRO A 279 -13.90 -0.17 -22.79
N PHE A 280 -14.75 -0.91 -22.06
CA PHE A 280 -14.32 -2.01 -21.18
C PHE A 280 -14.77 -3.37 -21.70
N GLU A 281 -13.97 -4.40 -21.46
CA GLU A 281 -14.28 -5.78 -21.87
C GLU A 281 -15.08 -6.50 -20.78
N PRO A 282 -16.35 -6.93 -21.04
CA PRO A 282 -17.18 -7.56 -20.02
C PRO A 282 -16.57 -8.83 -19.42
N GLU A 283 -15.80 -9.60 -20.20
CA GLU A 283 -15.11 -10.80 -19.73
C GLU A 283 -14.05 -10.48 -18.66
N VAL A 284 -13.25 -9.43 -18.87
CA VAL A 284 -12.23 -8.96 -17.91
C VAL A 284 -12.90 -8.45 -16.64
N VAL A 285 -13.99 -7.69 -16.78
CA VAL A 285 -14.75 -7.19 -15.62
C VAL A 285 -15.38 -8.34 -14.81
N LEU A 286 -15.81 -9.43 -15.46
CA LEU A 286 -16.31 -10.63 -14.78
C LEU A 286 -15.22 -11.33 -13.95
N GLU A 287 -13.98 -11.40 -14.44
CA GLU A 287 -12.84 -11.94 -13.68
C GLU A 287 -12.57 -11.09 -12.43
N HIS A 288 -12.55 -9.77 -12.57
CA HIS A 288 -12.40 -8.84 -11.45
C HIS A 288 -13.53 -8.97 -10.43
N LEU A 289 -14.78 -9.12 -10.88
CA LEU A 289 -15.92 -9.35 -9.98
C LEU A 289 -15.81 -10.68 -9.21
N ALA A 290 -15.22 -11.72 -9.81
CA ALA A 290 -14.96 -12.98 -9.11
C ALA A 290 -13.87 -12.80 -8.03
N ALA A 291 -12.76 -12.16 -8.36
CA ALA A 291 -11.71 -11.87 -7.39
C ALA A 291 -12.22 -10.96 -6.25
N LEU A 292 -13.05 -9.96 -6.59
CA LEU A 292 -13.65 -9.04 -5.62
C LEU A 292 -14.67 -9.75 -4.72
N GLU A 293 -15.45 -10.70 -5.25
CA GLU A 293 -16.33 -11.55 -4.45
C GLU A 293 -15.52 -12.33 -3.41
N ASP A 294 -14.44 -13.00 -3.83
CA ASP A 294 -13.62 -13.81 -2.93
C ASP A 294 -13.00 -12.97 -1.82
N ALA A 295 -12.38 -11.84 -2.17
CA ALA A 295 -11.77 -10.92 -1.22
C ALA A 295 -12.81 -10.28 -0.28
N GLY A 296 -13.94 -9.84 -0.83
CA GLY A 296 -15.05 -9.23 -0.08
C GLY A 296 -15.69 -10.21 0.90
N ARG A 297 -15.94 -11.46 0.48
CA ARG A 297 -16.48 -12.54 1.33
C ARG A 297 -15.50 -12.96 2.41
N ALA A 298 -14.20 -13.07 2.09
CA ALA A 298 -13.17 -13.36 3.09
C ALA A 298 -13.17 -12.29 4.19
N CYS A 299 -13.27 -11.01 3.82
CA CYS A 299 -13.37 -9.90 4.76
C CYS A 299 -14.65 -9.97 5.60
N LEU A 300 -15.82 -10.15 4.97
CA LEU A 300 -17.11 -10.30 5.65
C LEU A 300 -17.11 -11.44 6.67
N ASN A 301 -16.63 -12.62 6.27
CA ASN A 301 -16.56 -13.79 7.13
C ASN A 301 -15.61 -13.56 8.31
N HIS A 302 -14.48 -12.89 8.07
CA HIS A 302 -13.57 -12.52 9.15
C HIS A 302 -14.22 -11.54 10.13
N LEU A 303 -14.96 -10.53 9.65
CA LEU A 303 -15.70 -9.59 10.51
C LEU A 303 -16.78 -10.27 11.36
N ARG A 304 -17.42 -11.34 10.87
CA ARG A 304 -18.40 -12.13 11.64
C ARG A 304 -17.79 -12.85 12.83
N THR A 305 -16.51 -13.21 12.73
CA THR A 305 -15.77 -13.89 13.82
C THR A 305 -15.19 -12.93 14.84
N GLN A 306 -15.58 -11.65 14.81
CA GLN A 306 -15.08 -10.66 15.76
C GLN A 306 -15.33 -11.11 17.21
N PRO A 307 -14.28 -11.23 18.04
CA PRO A 307 -14.43 -11.55 19.46
C PRO A 307 -15.29 -10.50 20.17
N GLY A 308 -16.20 -10.97 21.02
CA GLY A 308 -17.10 -10.12 21.80
C GLY A 308 -18.25 -9.46 21.02
N ALA A 309 -18.28 -9.58 19.70
CA ALA A 309 -19.45 -9.23 18.90
C ALA A 309 -20.45 -10.40 18.94
N GLY A 310 -21.71 -10.15 19.29
CA GLY A 310 -22.78 -11.13 19.09
C GLY A 310 -23.08 -11.34 17.61
N ASP A 311 -24.04 -12.22 17.28
CA ASP A 311 -24.51 -12.42 15.91
C ASP A 311 -24.98 -11.09 15.30
N ASP A 312 -24.13 -10.47 14.48
CA ASP A 312 -24.43 -9.22 13.83
C ASP A 312 -25.36 -9.49 12.64
N ALA A 313 -26.67 -9.42 12.91
CA ALA A 313 -27.71 -9.55 11.90
C ALA A 313 -27.52 -8.58 10.71
N GLY A 314 -26.79 -7.47 10.90
CA GLY A 314 -26.40 -6.55 9.84
C GLY A 314 -25.36 -7.14 8.88
N LEU A 315 -24.40 -7.93 9.37
CA LEU A 315 -23.43 -8.64 8.50
C LEU A 315 -24.08 -9.78 7.71
N VAL A 316 -25.10 -10.44 8.28
CA VAL A 316 -25.86 -11.48 7.56
C VAL A 316 -26.68 -10.86 6.43
N LYS A 317 -27.40 -9.76 6.72
CA LYS A 317 -28.13 -9.00 5.70
C LYS A 317 -27.20 -8.42 4.62
N GLY A 318 -26.04 -7.90 5.03
CA GLY A 318 -25.05 -7.34 4.12
C GLY A 318 -24.51 -8.35 3.12
N ASP A 319 -24.20 -9.57 3.56
CA ASP A 319 -23.72 -10.65 2.69
C ASP A 319 -24.79 -11.17 1.71
N ALA A 320 -26.05 -11.26 2.17
CA ALA A 320 -27.16 -11.59 1.28
C ALA A 320 -27.36 -10.52 0.20
N ALA A 321 -27.31 -9.24 0.58
CA ALA A 321 -27.39 -8.13 -0.35
C ALA A 321 -26.20 -8.11 -1.32
N PHE A 322 -24.98 -8.36 -0.83
CA PHE A 322 -23.76 -8.41 -1.64
C PHE A 322 -23.85 -9.53 -2.69
N SER A 323 -24.30 -10.72 -2.27
CA SER A 323 -24.50 -11.86 -3.16
C SER A 323 -25.55 -11.59 -4.25
N ALA A 324 -26.65 -10.93 -3.87
CA ALA A 324 -27.71 -10.57 -4.81
C ALA A 324 -27.20 -9.56 -5.86
N LYS A 325 -26.45 -8.54 -5.44
CA LYS A 325 -25.91 -7.51 -6.33
C LYS A 325 -24.82 -8.06 -7.25
N LEU A 326 -23.96 -8.96 -6.77
CA LEU A 326 -22.99 -9.67 -7.60
C LEU A 326 -23.67 -10.52 -8.69
N LEU A 327 -24.74 -11.24 -8.34
CA LEU A 327 -25.51 -12.02 -9.31
C LEU A 327 -26.16 -11.12 -10.37
N GLU A 328 -26.72 -9.99 -9.95
CA GLU A 328 -27.30 -8.98 -10.84
C GLU A 328 -26.24 -8.44 -11.83
N ALA A 329 -25.08 -8.03 -11.33
CA ALA A 329 -23.97 -7.52 -12.14
C ALA A 329 -23.47 -8.57 -13.15
N ARG A 330 -23.23 -9.81 -12.70
CA ARG A 330 -22.78 -10.91 -13.58
C ARG A 330 -23.78 -11.22 -14.68
N THR A 331 -25.07 -11.27 -14.33
CA THR A 331 -26.13 -11.53 -15.31
C THR A 331 -26.14 -10.43 -16.37
N CYS A 332 -26.00 -9.17 -15.97
CA CYS A 332 -25.98 -8.04 -16.90
C CYS A 332 -24.73 -8.02 -17.80
N LEU A 333 -23.57 -8.42 -17.28
CA LEU A 333 -22.31 -8.49 -18.05
C LEU A 333 -22.28 -9.64 -19.06
N GLN A 334 -23.06 -10.70 -18.84
CA GLN A 334 -23.16 -11.86 -19.73
C GLN A 334 -24.24 -11.73 -20.81
N MET A 335 -25.07 -10.69 -20.74
CA MET A 335 -26.04 -10.40 -21.79
C MET A 335 -25.33 -9.69 -22.94
N GLU A 336 -25.40 -10.24 -24.15
CA GLU A 336 -25.02 -9.51 -25.36
C GLU A 336 -26.11 -8.47 -25.67
N GLU A 337 -25.75 -7.31 -26.25
CA GLU A 337 -26.74 -6.35 -26.73
C GLU A 337 -27.60 -7.01 -27.82
N ASP A 338 -28.91 -7.14 -27.57
CA ASP A 338 -29.92 -7.57 -28.55
C ASP A 338 -30.18 -6.49 -29.61
#